data_AF-A0A9E3FQN7-F1
#
_entry.id   AF-A0A9E3FQN7-F1
#
_cell.length_a   1.000
_cell.length_b   1.000
_cell.length_c   1.000
_cell.angle_alpha   90.00
_cell.angle_beta   90.00
_cell.angle_gamma   90.00
#
_symmetry.space_group_name_H-M   'P 1'
#
loop_
_entity.id
_entity.type
_entity.pdbx_description
1 polymer ?
#
loop_
_entity_poly.entity_id
_entity_poly.type
_entity_poly.pdbx_seq_one_letter_code
_entity_poly.pdbx_strand_id
1 'polypeptide(L)' 'AAVAETGAAGIKDMGKVISALKAKYTGQMDFAKASGLVKAALSS' A
#
# COMPACT_ATOMS: atom_id res chain seq x y z
N ALA A 1 3.82 -7.67 1.13
CA ALA A 1 2.56 -8.43 1.12
C ALA A 1 1.39 -7.62 0.54
N ALA A 2 1.06 -6.43 1.05
CA ALA A 2 -0.11 -5.66 0.59
C ALA A 2 -0.16 -5.31 -0.91
N VAL A 3 0.98 -5.00 -1.55
CA VAL A 3 1.06 -4.77 -3.01
C VAL A 3 0.69 -6.03 -3.79
N ALA A 4 1.22 -7.18 -3.37
CA ALA A 4 0.92 -8.48 -3.97
C ALA A 4 -0.54 -8.94 -3.68
N GLU A 5 -1.04 -8.69 -2.47
CA GLU A 5 -2.44 -9.01 -2.10
C GLU A 5 -3.46 -8.15 -2.84
N THR A 6 -3.09 -6.94 -3.25
CA THR A 6 -3.97 -6.05 -4.02
C THR A 6 -3.74 -6.13 -5.52
N GLY A 7 -2.77 -6.93 -5.98
CA GLY A 7 -2.39 -7.05 -7.39
C GLY A 7 -1.91 -5.74 -8.00
N ALA A 8 -1.41 -4.82 -7.16
CA ALA A 8 -1.04 -3.48 -7.59
C ALA A 8 0.26 -3.53 -8.41
N ALA A 9 0.21 -3.03 -9.64
CA ALA A 9 1.31 -3.10 -10.60
C ALA A 9 1.85 -1.72 -11.00
N GLY A 10 1.28 -0.64 -10.46
CA GLY A 10 1.85 0.69 -10.66
C GLY A 10 1.24 1.77 -9.76
N ILE A 11 1.72 2.99 -9.90
CA ILE A 11 1.31 4.17 -9.11
C ILE A 11 -0.21 4.40 -9.11
N LYS A 12 -0.93 4.01 -10.17
CA LYS A 12 -2.40 4.09 -10.24
C LYS A 12 -3.10 3.21 -9.20
N ASP A 13 -2.48 2.10 -8.82
CA ASP A 13 -3.01 1.18 -7.81
C ASP A 13 -2.62 1.56 -6.39
N MET A 14 -1.71 2.54 -6.22
CA MET A 14 -1.22 2.97 -4.91
C MET A 14 -2.35 3.37 -3.96
N GLY A 15 -3.38 4.08 -4.45
CA GLY A 15 -4.54 4.45 -3.64
C GLY A 15 -5.35 3.23 -3.15
N LYS A 16 -5.39 2.17 -3.97
CA LYS A 16 -6.07 0.91 -3.67
C LYS A 16 -5.32 0.11 -2.61
N VAL A 17 -3.99 0.01 -2.74
CA VAL A 17 -3.10 -0.63 -1.76
C VAL A 17 -3.23 0.05 -0.40
N ILE A 18 -3.18 1.40 -0.38
CA ILE A 18 -3.26 2.17 0.86
C ILE A 18 -4.64 2.07 1.50
N SER A 19 -5.72 2.02 0.71
CA SER A 19 -7.07 1.82 1.24
C SER A 19 -7.24 0.41 1.84
N ALA A 20 -6.71 -0.62 1.18
CA ALA A 20 -6.71 -1.99 1.71
C ALA A 20 -5.88 -2.13 2.99
N LEU A 21 -4.69 -1.52 3.03
CA LEU A 21 -3.85 -1.44 4.22
C LEU A 21 -4.56 -0.68 5.35
N LYS A 22 -5.21 0.44 5.04
CA LYS A 22 -6.02 1.18 6.02
C LYS A 22 -7.10 0.29 6.59
N ALA A 23 -7.89 -0.38 5.75
CA ALA A 23 -8.97 -1.24 6.22
C ALA A 23 -8.47 -2.43 7.08
N LYS A 24 -7.36 -3.08 6.70
CA LYS A 24 -6.81 -4.21 7.45
C LYS A 24 -6.07 -3.83 8.73
N TYR A 25 -5.42 -2.67 8.76
CA TYR A 25 -4.47 -2.28 9.81
C TYR A 25 -4.81 -0.92 10.44
N THR A 26 -6.10 -0.53 10.44
CA THR A 26 -6.54 0.75 11.02
C THR A 26 -6.07 0.85 12.47
N GLY A 27 -5.35 1.91 12.82
CA GLY A 27 -4.89 2.15 14.20
C GLY A 27 -3.73 1.27 14.69
N GLN A 28 -3.26 0.32 13.88
CA GLN A 28 -2.15 -0.57 14.24
C GLN A 28 -0.88 -0.35 13.41
N MET A 29 -0.98 0.37 12.29
CA MET A 29 0.14 0.60 11.37
C MET A 29 0.41 2.08 11.11
N ASP A 30 1.69 2.41 10.99
CA ASP A 30 2.15 3.72 10.54
C ASP A 30 1.98 3.86 9.02
N PHE A 31 0.96 4.61 8.60
CA PHE A 31 0.64 4.83 7.19
C PHE A 31 1.67 5.69 6.46
N ALA A 32 2.46 6.50 7.18
CA ALA A 32 3.54 7.25 6.56
C ALA A 32 4.63 6.28 6.08
N LYS A 33 5.07 5.35 6.93
CA LYS A 33 5.98 4.27 6.52
C LYS A 33 5.36 3.36 5.45
N ALA A 34 4.09 3.00 5.59
CA ALA A 34 3.39 2.17 4.61
C ALA A 34 3.40 2.79 3.21
N SER A 35 3.08 4.09 3.11
CA SER A 35 3.04 4.81 1.83
C SER A 35 4.41 4.87 1.15
N GLY A 36 5.50 5.04 1.90
CA GLY A 36 6.86 4.99 1.39
C GLY A 36 7.22 3.61 0.81
N LEU A 37 6.89 2.54 1.53
CA LEU A 37 7.13 1.16 1.09
C LEU A 37 6.30 0.79 -0.15
N VAL A 38 5.02 1.17 -0.18
CA VAL A 38 4.14 0.94 -1.33
C VAL A 38 4.63 1.72 -2.55
N LYS A 39 5.03 2.98 -2.38
CA LYS A 39 5.58 3.78 -3.47
C LYS A 39 6.88 3.19 -4.01
N ALA A 40 7.79 2.73 -3.14
CA ALA A 40 9.02 2.07 -3.54
C ALA A 40 8.76 0.76 -4.30
N ALA A 41 7.76 -0.02 -3.87
CA ALA A 41 7.37 -1.27 -4.53
C ALA A 41 6.66 -1.06 -5.90
N LEU A 42 5.98 0.07 -6.09
CA LEU A 42 5.25 0.39 -7.33
C LEU A 42 6.04 1.30 -8.30
N SER A 43 7.22 1.77 -7.90
CA SER A 43 8.11 2.60 -8.73
C SER A 43 9.09 1.78 -9.57
N SER A 44 8.93 0.46 -9.60
CA SER A 44 9.71 -0.46 -10.42
C SER A 44 8.94 -0.94 -11.64
#